data_AF-A0A372JVK8-F1
#
_entry.id   AF-A0A372JVK8-F1
#
_cell.length_a   1.000
_cell.length_b   1.000
_cell.length_c   1.000
_cell.angle_alpha   90.00
_cell.angle_beta   90.00
_cell.angle_gamma   90.00
#
_symmetry.space_group_name_H-M   'P 1'
#
loop_
_entity.id
_entity.type
_entity.pdbx_description
1 polymer ?
#
loop_
_entity_poly.entity_id
_entity_poly.type
_entity_poly.pdbx_seq_one_letter_code
_entity_poly.pdbx_strand_id
1 'polypeptide(L)'
;MVFLGACAATPPGASAVAVPAERAHAYGEKPQGPDFGTVIFTRDSSMIGAALAMKMSIDGKPVADARSGERATLYVPAGEHIVSAKSGVNPRKDVEAVVKPGATRYCRLTIHDSGVTDIDPTLPDGE
;
A
#
# COMPACT_ATOMS: atom_id res chain seq x y z
N MET A 1 7.38 -32.75 25.64
CA MET A 1 7.79 -32.11 24.38
C MET A 1 6.57 -31.40 23.81
N VAL A 2 6.30 -30.17 24.26
CA VAL A 2 5.18 -29.36 23.75
C VAL A 2 5.66 -28.73 22.45
N PHE A 3 5.14 -29.18 21.31
CA PHE A 3 5.28 -28.46 20.06
C PHE A 3 4.42 -27.20 20.17
N LEU A 4 5.05 -26.06 20.47
CA LEU A 4 4.44 -24.77 20.18
C LEU A 4 4.36 -24.68 18.65
N GLY A 5 3.22 -25.07 18.09
CA GLY A 5 2.88 -24.76 16.71
C GLY A 5 2.80 -23.24 16.59
N ALA A 6 3.89 -22.62 16.11
CA ALA A 6 3.83 -21.28 15.59
C ALA A 6 2.77 -21.29 14.47
N CYS A 7 1.61 -20.71 14.75
CA CYS A 7 0.72 -20.31 13.67
C CYS A 7 1.55 -19.43 12.75
N ALA A 8 1.78 -19.90 11.53
CA ALA A 8 2.35 -19.10 10.46
C ALA A 8 1.38 -17.96 10.19
N ALA A 9 1.47 -16.89 10.98
CA ALA A 9 0.80 -15.64 10.72
C ALA A 9 1.39 -15.15 9.41
N THR A 10 0.66 -15.40 8.33
CA THR A 10 1.03 -14.96 7.00
C THR A 10 0.92 -13.44 7.05
N PRO A 11 2.01 -12.68 6.86
CA PRO A 11 1.95 -11.24 7.03
C PRO A 11 0.88 -10.68 6.07
N PRO A 12 0.05 -9.71 6.49
CA PRO A 12 -0.90 -9.04 5.60
C PRO A 12 -0.21 -8.65 4.27
N GLY A 13 -0.68 -9.27 3.18
CA GLY A 13 -0.15 -9.09 1.84
C GLY A 13 0.97 -10.03 1.38
N ALA A 14 1.40 -11.03 2.16
CA ALA A 14 2.39 -12.02 1.68
C ALA A 14 1.92 -12.76 0.40
N SER A 15 0.59 -12.88 0.24
CA SER A 15 -0.06 -13.45 -0.94
C SER A 15 -0.49 -12.41 -1.98
N ALA A 16 -0.23 -11.12 -1.76
CA ALA A 16 -0.63 -10.06 -2.67
C ALA A 16 0.30 -10.00 -3.89
N VAL A 17 -0.27 -9.98 -5.09
CA VAL A 17 0.48 -9.98 -6.34
C VAL A 17 1.03 -8.57 -6.59
N ALA A 18 2.27 -8.45 -7.06
CA ALA A 18 2.83 -7.15 -7.40
C ALA A 18 1.98 -6.45 -8.49
N VAL A 19 1.73 -5.15 -8.34
CA VAL A 19 1.09 -4.34 -9.36
C VAL A 19 1.93 -4.39 -10.64
N PRO A 20 1.36 -4.74 -11.80
CA PRO A 20 2.06 -4.75 -13.08
C PRO A 20 2.60 -3.37 -13.43
N ALA A 21 3.77 -3.33 -14.08
CA ALA A 21 4.47 -2.08 -14.43
C ALA A 21 3.60 -1.08 -15.23
N GLU A 22 2.69 -1.57 -16.09
CA GLU A 22 1.74 -0.71 -16.83
C GLU A 22 0.84 0.14 -15.93
N ARG A 23 0.61 -0.30 -14.69
CA ARG A 23 -0.20 0.41 -13.69
C ARG A 23 0.62 1.05 -12.59
N ALA A 24 1.95 1.00 -12.68
CA ALA A 24 2.87 1.73 -11.83
C ALA A 24 3.39 2.95 -12.60
N HIS A 25 2.73 4.09 -12.39
CA HIS A 25 2.96 5.32 -13.16
C HIS A 25 4.18 6.11 -12.69
N ALA A 26 4.57 5.97 -11.42
CA ALA A 26 5.73 6.64 -10.84
C ALA A 26 6.32 5.83 -9.69
N TYR A 27 7.58 6.10 -9.35
CA TYR A 27 8.28 5.50 -8.20
C TYR A 27 8.40 3.97 -8.22
N GLY A 28 8.17 3.30 -9.36
CA GLY A 28 8.28 1.85 -9.50
C GLY A 28 9.72 1.32 -9.59
N GLU A 29 10.68 2.19 -9.89
CA GLU A 29 12.11 1.86 -9.95
C GLU A 29 12.82 2.29 -8.68
N LYS A 30 13.70 1.43 -8.15
CA LYS A 30 14.49 1.73 -6.97
C LYS A 30 15.58 2.75 -7.32
N PRO A 31 15.53 3.99 -6.82
CA PRO A 31 16.54 4.99 -7.08
C PRO A 31 17.84 4.64 -6.34
N GLN A 32 18.97 5.10 -6.88
CA GLN A 32 20.26 5.00 -6.22
C GLN A 32 20.45 6.23 -5.32
N GLY A 33 20.41 6.01 -4.00
CA GLY A 33 20.67 7.07 -3.02
C GLY A 33 19.98 6.81 -1.68
N PRO A 34 20.50 7.37 -0.57
CA PRO A 34 19.91 7.22 0.76
C PRO A 34 18.61 8.04 0.92
N ASP A 35 18.37 9.02 0.06
CA ASP A 35 17.30 10.02 0.21
C ASP A 35 15.89 9.54 -0.15
N PHE A 36 15.69 8.22 -0.22
CA PHE A 36 14.41 7.60 -0.56
C PHE A 36 14.02 6.58 0.51
N GLY A 37 12.74 6.55 0.82
CA GLY A 37 12.11 5.46 1.56
C GLY A 37 11.28 4.58 0.62
N THR A 38 10.77 3.49 1.17
CA THR A 38 9.86 2.58 0.45
C THR A 38 8.48 2.71 1.06
N VAL A 39 7.46 2.93 0.22
CA VAL A 39 6.05 2.90 0.62
C VAL A 39 5.41 1.73 -0.09
N ILE A 40 4.90 0.78 0.69
CA ILE A 40 4.24 -0.42 0.21
C ILE A 40 2.75 -0.29 0.45
N PHE A 41 2.01 -0.11 -0.63
CA PHE A 41 0.56 -0.17 -0.60
C PHE A 41 0.11 -1.60 -0.86
N THR A 42 -0.66 -2.16 0.06
CA THR A 42 -1.29 -3.47 -0.13
C THR A 42 -2.80 -3.27 -0.13
N ARG A 43 -3.45 -3.63 -1.24
CA ARG A 43 -4.91 -3.65 -1.30
C ARG A 43 -5.40 -5.04 -0.95
N ASP A 44 -6.24 -5.13 0.08
CA ASP A 44 -6.80 -6.40 0.50
C ASP A 44 -7.61 -7.09 -0.60
N SER A 45 -7.58 -8.41 -0.56
CA SER A 45 -8.51 -9.25 -1.30
C SER A 45 -9.88 -9.17 -0.64
N SER A 46 -10.81 -8.45 -1.27
CA SER A 46 -12.18 -8.28 -0.79
C SER A 46 -13.16 -8.54 -1.92
N MET A 47 -14.30 -9.17 -1.61
CA MET A 47 -15.40 -9.31 -2.58
C MET A 47 -16.07 -7.94 -2.84
N ILE A 48 -16.12 -7.10 -1.80
CA ILE A 48 -16.67 -5.74 -1.88
C ILE A 48 -15.71 -4.86 -2.68
N GLY A 49 -16.20 -4.28 -3.79
CA GLY A 49 -15.40 -3.43 -4.66
C GLY A 49 -14.27 -4.15 -5.40
N ALA A 50 -14.30 -5.49 -5.50
CA ALA A 50 -13.25 -6.30 -6.13
C ALA A 50 -12.91 -5.87 -7.57
N ALA A 51 -13.94 -5.46 -8.32
CA ALA A 51 -13.81 -4.99 -9.70
C ALA A 51 -13.23 -3.57 -9.82
N LEU A 52 -13.18 -2.80 -8.73
CA LEU A 52 -12.67 -1.44 -8.72
C LEU A 52 -11.18 -1.43 -8.41
N ALA A 53 -10.40 -0.74 -9.24
CA ALA A 53 -9.02 -0.41 -8.90
C ALA A 53 -8.97 0.77 -7.91
N MET A 54 -8.02 0.72 -6.97
CA MET A 54 -7.66 1.86 -6.14
C MET A 54 -6.56 2.64 -6.82
N LYS A 55 -6.87 3.90 -7.12
CA LYS A 55 -5.91 4.87 -7.61
C LYS A 55 -5.18 5.46 -6.42
N MET A 56 -3.88 5.23 -6.37
CA MET A 56 -3.00 5.76 -5.34
C MET A 56 -2.33 7.02 -5.87
N SER A 57 -2.19 8.02 -5.00
CA SER A 57 -1.52 9.27 -5.33
C SER A 57 -0.66 9.72 -4.17
N ILE A 58 0.46 10.36 -4.48
CA ILE A 58 1.38 10.97 -3.51
C ILE A 58 1.47 12.45 -3.88
N ASP A 59 1.17 13.33 -2.93
CA ASP A 59 1.09 14.78 -3.12
C ASP A 59 0.19 15.19 -4.29
N GLY A 60 -0.89 14.43 -4.51
CA GLY A 60 -1.82 14.62 -5.62
C GLY A 60 -1.35 14.10 -6.99
N LYS A 61 -0.11 13.59 -7.09
CA LYS A 61 0.39 12.92 -8.30
C LYS A 61 -0.03 11.45 -8.29
N PRO A 62 -0.69 10.92 -9.35
CA PRO A 62 -1.00 9.51 -9.44
C PRO A 62 0.28 8.68 -9.55
N VAL A 63 0.41 7.65 -8.72
CA VAL A 63 1.63 6.83 -8.62
C VAL A 63 1.41 5.39 -9.05
N ALA A 64 0.26 4.80 -8.72
CA ALA A 64 -0.07 3.44 -9.14
C ALA A 64 -1.57 3.13 -8.98
N ASP A 65 -2.05 2.14 -9.72
CA ASP A 65 -3.42 1.63 -9.64
C ASP A 65 -3.42 0.15 -9.20
N ALA A 66 -3.82 -0.11 -7.95
CA ALA A 66 -3.85 -1.45 -7.37
C ALA A 66 -5.26 -2.07 -7.44
N ARG A 67 -5.35 -3.31 -7.94
CA ARG A 67 -6.58 -4.11 -7.88
C ARG A 67 -6.63 -4.91 -6.58
N SER A 68 -7.78 -5.53 -6.31
CA SER A 68 -7.96 -6.33 -5.10
C SER A 68 -6.95 -7.47 -5.05
N GLY A 69 -6.26 -7.61 -3.91
CA GLY A 69 -5.18 -8.57 -3.74
C GLY A 69 -3.85 -8.18 -4.37
N GLU A 70 -3.68 -6.92 -4.81
CA GLU A 70 -2.42 -6.42 -5.36
C GLU A 70 -1.63 -5.55 -4.38
N ARG A 71 -0.32 -5.53 -4.60
CA ARG A 71 0.64 -4.73 -3.83
C ARG A 71 1.46 -3.84 -4.76
N ALA A 72 1.50 -2.54 -4.49
CA ALA A 72 2.41 -1.60 -5.13
C ALA A 72 3.56 -1.26 -4.19
N THR A 73 4.79 -1.46 -4.66
CA THR A 73 6.01 -1.01 -3.98
C THR A 73 6.50 0.25 -4.67
N LEU A 74 6.55 1.35 -3.93
CA LEU A 74 6.92 2.66 -4.45
C LEU A 74 8.13 3.20 -3.68
N TYR A 75 9.10 3.73 -4.41
CA TYR A 75 10.29 4.37 -3.85
C TYR A 75 10.13 5.89 -3.85
N VAL A 76 9.76 6.43 -2.69
CA VAL A 76 9.35 7.83 -2.53
C VAL A 76 10.49 8.60 -1.89
N PRO A 77 10.75 9.87 -2.30
CA PRO A 77 11.70 10.73 -1.59
C PRO A 77 11.43 10.74 -0.08
N ALA A 78 12.48 10.88 0.71
CA ALA A 78 12.34 11.05 2.14
C ALA A 78 11.75 12.44 2.43
N GLY A 79 10.76 12.48 3.33
CA GLY A 79 10.03 13.70 3.64
C GLY A 79 8.62 13.43 4.13
N GLU A 80 7.90 14.52 4.35
CA GLU A 80 6.46 14.52 4.61
C GLU A 80 5.73 14.53 3.27
N HIS A 81 4.86 13.54 3.08
CA HIS A 81 4.07 13.39 1.87
C HIS A 81 2.61 13.12 2.22
N ILE A 82 1.70 13.61 1.39
CA ILE A 82 0.28 13.26 1.49
C ILE A 82 0.02 12.05 0.61
N VAL A 83 -0.29 10.94 1.26
CA VAL A 83 -0.68 9.69 0.61
C VAL A 83 -2.18 9.64 0.45
N SER A 84 -2.62 9.26 -0.74
CA SER A 84 -4.02 9.30 -1.10
C SER A 84 -4.46 8.03 -1.80
N ALA A 85 -5.68 7.58 -1.51
CA ALA A 85 -6.32 6.47 -2.18
C ALA A 85 -7.75 6.82 -2.56
N LYS A 86 -8.14 6.46 -3.79
CA LYS A 86 -9.51 6.61 -4.29
C LYS A 86 -9.94 5.37 -5.07
N SER A 87 -11.13 4.86 -4.79
CA SER A 87 -11.71 3.74 -5.51
C SER A 87 -13.04 4.14 -6.17
N GLY A 88 -13.06 4.24 -7.50
CA GLY A 88 -14.28 4.54 -8.24
C GLY A 88 -15.01 5.82 -7.77
N VAL A 89 -16.26 5.66 -7.34
CA VAL A 89 -17.13 6.73 -6.83
C VAL A 89 -16.91 7.06 -5.34
N ASN A 90 -16.14 6.24 -4.63
CA ASN A 90 -15.88 6.43 -3.21
C ASN A 90 -15.09 7.72 -2.98
N PRO A 91 -15.30 8.40 -1.85
CA PRO A 91 -14.51 9.58 -1.50
C PRO A 91 -13.02 9.21 -1.45
N ARG A 92 -12.18 10.17 -1.86
CA ARG A 92 -10.73 10.07 -1.73
C ARG A 92 -10.39 10.14 -0.24
N LYS A 93 -9.53 9.24 0.22
CA LYS A 93 -8.93 9.28 1.55
C LYS A 93 -7.51 9.78 1.43
N ASP A 94 -7.16 10.75 2.27
CA ASP A 94 -5.83 11.34 2.37
C ASP A 94 -5.28 11.09 3.78
N VAL A 95 -4.02 10.69 3.85
CA VAL A 95 -3.28 10.43 5.09
C VAL A 95 -1.88 11.01 4.95
N GLU A 96 -1.43 11.72 5.96
CA GLU A 96 -0.06 12.20 6.04
C GLU A 96 0.88 11.02 6.31
N ALA A 97 1.91 10.89 5.50
CA ALA A 97 2.90 9.84 5.59
C ALA A 97 4.30 10.46 5.66
N VAL A 98 5.00 10.18 6.78
CA VAL A 98 6.41 10.56 6.93
C VAL A 98 7.29 9.42 6.43
N VAL A 99 7.90 9.63 5.27
CA VAL A 99 8.84 8.71 4.63
C VAL A 99 10.25 9.01 5.16
N LYS A 100 10.81 8.07 5.93
CA LYS A 100 12.19 8.20 6.43
C LYS A 100 13.17 7.61 5.41
N PRO A 101 14.38 8.17 5.26
CA PRO A 101 15.45 7.60 4.44
C PRO A 101 15.68 6.12 4.74
N GLY A 102 15.64 5.26 3.71
CA GLY A 102 15.84 3.81 3.84
C GLY A 102 14.77 3.04 4.62
N ALA A 103 13.74 3.71 5.14
CA ALA A 103 12.67 3.05 5.88
C ALA A 103 11.57 2.54 4.95
N THR A 104 10.96 1.42 5.34
CA THR A 104 9.76 0.91 4.68
C THR A 104 8.51 1.31 5.49
N ARG A 105 7.51 1.81 4.79
CA ARG A 105 6.17 2.11 5.31
C ARG A 105 5.18 1.17 4.65
N TYR A 106 4.32 0.55 5.45
CA TYR A 106 3.27 -0.31 4.96
C TYR A 106 1.93 0.41 5.12
N CYS A 107 1.18 0.48 4.04
CA CYS A 107 -0.13 1.10 3.99
C CYS A 107 -1.10 0.05 3.45
N ARG A 108 -2.09 -0.31 4.26
CA ARG A 108 -3.15 -1.22 3.86
C ARG A 108 -4.33 -0.42 3.34
N LEU A 109 -4.83 -0.81 2.18
CA LEU A 109 -5.95 -0.16 1.54
C LEU A 109 -7.17 -1.08 1.60
N THR A 110 -8.24 -0.57 2.19
CA THR A 110 -9.46 -1.34 2.44
C THR A 110 -10.67 -0.61 1.86
N ILE A 111 -11.66 -1.37 1.37
CA ILE A 111 -13.00 -0.86 1.11
C ILE A 111 -13.92 -1.49 2.14
N HIS A 112 -14.46 -0.67 3.03
CA HIS A 112 -15.48 -1.12 3.97
C HIS A 112 -16.79 -1.39 3.24
N ASP A 113 -17.63 -2.24 3.83
CA ASP A 113 -18.99 -2.52 3.36
C ASP A 113 -19.87 -1.27 3.22
N SER A 114 -19.57 -0.23 4.00
CA SER A 114 -20.15 1.11 3.91
C SER A 114 -19.76 1.89 2.65
N GLY A 115 -18.87 1.36 1.80
CA GLY A 115 -18.37 2.06 0.62
C GLY A 115 -17.34 3.15 0.95
N VAL A 116 -16.72 3.09 2.14
CA VAL A 116 -15.62 4.00 2.52
C VAL A 116 -14.29 3.35 2.17
N THR A 117 -13.41 4.11 1.52
CA THR A 117 -12.01 3.73 1.32
C THR A 117 -11.20 4.19 2.51
N ASP A 118 -10.41 3.29 3.10
CA ASP A 118 -9.52 3.62 4.20
C ASP A 118 -8.06 3.27 3.87
N ILE A 119 -7.16 3.95 4.58
CA ILE A 119 -5.71 3.78 4.49
C ILE A 119 -5.21 3.58 5.92
N ASP A 120 -4.94 2.33 6.26
CA ASP A 120 -4.41 1.97 7.57
C ASP A 120 -2.88 1.89 7.51
N PRO A 121 -2.15 2.66 8.34
CA PRO A 121 -0.73 2.43 8.53
C PRO A 121 -0.58 1.09 9.26
N THR A 122 0.03 0.10 8.61
CA THR A 122 0.34 -1.17 9.25
C THR A 122 1.81 -1.19 9.65
N LEU A 123 2.11 -1.81 10.78
CA LEU A 123 3.50 -2.10 11.14
C LEU A 123 4.08 -3.13 10.15
N PRO A 124 5.40 -3.12 9.87
CA PRO A 124 6.07 -4.34 9.43
C PRO A 124 5.83 -5.40 10.49
N ASP A 125 5.19 -6.51 10.17
CA ASP A 125 5.04 -7.62 11.11
C ASP A 125 6.44 -8.09 11.57
N GLY A 126 6.79 -7.81 12.83
CA GLY A 126 8.03 -8.28 13.45
C GLY A 126 8.53 -7.46 14.64
N GLU A 127 7.82 -7.52 15.78
CA GLU A 127 8.42 -7.68 17.11
C GLU A 127 7.65 -8.78 17.86
#